data_AF-A0A1A3GJ57-F1
#
_entry.id   AF-A0A1A3GJ57-F1
#
_cell.length_a   1.000
_cell.length_b   1.000
_cell.length_c   1.000
_cell.angle_alpha   90.00
_cell.angle_beta   90.00
_cell.angle_gamma   90.00
#
_symmetry.space_group_name_H-M   'P 1'
#
loop_
_entity.id
_entity.type
_entity.pdbx_description
1 polymer ?
#
loop_
_entity_poly.entity_id
_entity_poly.type
_entity_poly.pdbx_seq_one_letter_code
_entity_poly.pdbx_strand_id
1 'polypeptide(L)'
;MPVGLDTEIAASLCRASTRRRFDPFVDIDWEAPENALEPSDARWQLDSDVAPLAATDWYAQQPLERRIAMGRWLAANILKVTLQFEMMLIRGVIHHAGTLPNRSVVFRYLLHELTDECHHIQMFQEFVNRTGADVPGMRRGSRFFGPILGFLGGYANVFLFIGVLCGEQPLHFQQTLQHRGSAAVPPLLNKVTSIHLAEEARHISFANHYLAQRIAGVGRLRRLCYALAFPIYLRWLIGEMITPPRAFARQFGIPRRVFKAAYWRSARSRQLLAESAADVRRAAEDLGLRTVWTRWLWRLLGIDGRLPRYRGEPDRSQPCTRNRAGVAVVWSRIAAAGIAAAIAMVATPVGLRIITVAAAGAAVWASYHLLRTRLGGVVGNQPFEWPRLAVWIVVCSSMIPAGGLIGLALVVLSILALAEFMPGL
;
A
#
# COMPACT_ATOMS: atom_id res chain seq x y z
N MET A 1 -31.71 -15.69 -21.58
CA MET A 1 -30.28 -15.47 -21.26
C MET A 1 -29.95 -16.39 -20.09
N PRO A 2 -28.94 -17.27 -20.17
CA PRO A 2 -28.49 -17.99 -18.98
C PRO A 2 -28.14 -16.98 -17.89
N VAL A 3 -28.67 -17.22 -16.69
CA VAL A 3 -28.41 -16.42 -15.49
C VAL A 3 -26.92 -16.53 -15.21
N GLY A 4 -26.19 -15.42 -15.28
CA GLY A 4 -24.75 -15.41 -15.01
C GLY A 4 -24.48 -15.78 -13.54
N LEU A 5 -23.37 -16.44 -13.25
CA LEU A 5 -23.01 -16.82 -11.88
C LEU A 5 -22.93 -15.59 -10.94
N ASP A 6 -22.71 -14.38 -11.50
CA ASP A 6 -22.71 -13.11 -10.78
C ASP A 6 -24.11 -12.75 -10.30
N THR A 7 -25.14 -13.07 -11.07
CA THR A 7 -26.54 -12.81 -10.70
C THR A 7 -27.03 -13.74 -9.59
N GLU A 8 -26.65 -15.01 -9.58
CA GLU A 8 -26.98 -15.94 -8.47
C GLU A 8 -26.30 -15.52 -7.17
N ILE A 9 -25.02 -15.17 -7.26
CA ILE A 9 -24.23 -14.71 -6.12
C ILE A 9 -24.74 -13.36 -5.63
N ALA A 10 -25.01 -12.41 -6.52
CA ALA A 10 -25.63 -11.13 -6.18
C ALA A 10 -26.98 -11.33 -5.47
N ALA A 11 -27.81 -12.27 -5.91
CA ALA A 11 -29.08 -12.58 -5.24
C ALA A 11 -28.85 -13.12 -3.82
N SER A 12 -27.87 -14.01 -3.65
CA SER A 12 -27.49 -14.55 -2.34
C SER A 12 -26.97 -13.46 -1.41
N LEU A 13 -26.09 -12.62 -1.92
CA LEU A 13 -25.51 -11.51 -1.15
C LEU A 13 -26.56 -10.44 -0.82
N CYS A 14 -27.53 -10.14 -1.69
CA CYS A 14 -28.66 -9.27 -1.35
C CYS A 14 -29.46 -9.80 -0.15
N ARG A 15 -29.72 -11.12 -0.11
CA ARG A 15 -30.39 -11.75 1.04
C ARG A 15 -29.52 -11.66 2.30
N ALA A 16 -28.21 -11.82 2.17
CA ALA A 16 -27.26 -11.67 3.27
C ALA A 16 -27.25 -10.23 3.81
N SER A 17 -27.08 -9.22 2.96
CA SER A 17 -27.12 -7.80 3.34
C SER A 17 -28.46 -7.39 3.95
N THR A 18 -29.57 -7.97 3.49
CA THR A 18 -30.89 -7.70 4.12
C THR A 18 -30.99 -8.26 5.54
N ARG A 19 -30.39 -9.43 5.80
CA ARG A 19 -30.44 -10.11 7.11
C ARG A 19 -29.40 -9.61 8.09
N ARG A 20 -28.23 -9.19 7.59
CA ARG A 20 -27.07 -8.77 8.35
C ARG A 20 -26.59 -7.43 7.79
N ARG A 21 -27.25 -6.37 8.27
CA ARG A 21 -26.89 -4.97 8.04
C ARG A 21 -26.57 -4.34 9.38
N PHE A 22 -25.67 -3.38 9.39
CA PHE A 22 -25.41 -2.54 10.55
C PHE A 22 -25.70 -1.09 10.21
N ASP A 23 -26.35 -0.37 11.11
CA ASP A 23 -26.46 1.09 11.10
C ASP A 23 -25.57 1.61 12.24
N PRO A 24 -24.55 2.43 11.94
CA PRO A 24 -23.57 2.83 12.93
C PRO A 24 -24.15 3.67 14.06
N PHE A 25 -25.28 4.36 13.87
CA PHE A 25 -25.89 5.17 14.92
C PHE A 25 -27.01 4.45 15.67
N VAL A 26 -27.35 3.22 15.26
CA VAL A 26 -28.30 2.35 15.98
C VAL A 26 -27.56 1.22 16.70
N ASP A 27 -26.58 0.59 16.05
CA ASP A 27 -25.92 -0.63 16.53
C ASP A 27 -24.67 -0.36 17.37
N ILE A 28 -24.18 0.88 17.39
CA ILE A 28 -23.08 1.32 18.26
C ILE A 28 -23.64 2.30 19.28
N ASP A 29 -23.61 1.90 20.56
CA ASP A 29 -23.77 2.84 21.66
C ASP A 29 -22.50 3.67 21.82
N TRP A 30 -22.44 4.79 21.10
CA TRP A 30 -21.28 5.68 21.10
C TRP A 30 -21.03 6.36 22.45
N GLU A 31 -22.07 6.48 23.30
CA GLU A 31 -22.02 7.13 24.61
C GLU A 31 -21.72 6.16 25.76
N ALA A 32 -21.71 4.86 25.50
CA ALA A 32 -21.36 3.85 26.50
C ALA A 32 -19.98 4.17 27.12
N PRO A 33 -19.84 4.15 28.47
CA PRO A 33 -18.59 4.51 29.14
C PRO A 33 -17.36 3.73 28.65
N GLU A 34 -17.52 2.45 28.29
CA GLU A 34 -16.44 1.62 27.77
C GLU A 34 -15.98 2.01 26.35
N ASN A 35 -16.80 2.75 25.61
CA ASN A 35 -16.50 3.27 24.27
C ASN A 35 -15.84 4.66 24.30
N ALA A 36 -15.68 5.26 25.50
CA ALA A 36 -14.96 6.52 25.66
C ALA A 36 -13.50 6.39 25.16
N LEU A 37 -13.09 7.31 24.29
CA LEU A 37 -11.74 7.35 23.72
C LEU A 37 -10.80 8.17 24.60
N GLU A 38 -10.48 7.62 25.77
CA GLU A 38 -9.64 8.30 26.76
C GLU A 38 -8.24 8.63 26.19
N PRO A 39 -7.78 9.90 26.27
CA PRO A 39 -6.48 10.31 25.74
C PRO A 39 -5.28 9.60 26.33
N SER A 40 -5.40 9.11 27.57
CA SER A 40 -4.35 8.42 28.34
C SER A 40 -4.50 6.90 28.34
N ASP A 41 -5.44 6.34 27.58
CA ASP A 41 -5.65 4.90 27.52
C ASP A 41 -4.41 4.18 26.97
N ALA A 42 -3.81 3.31 27.80
CA ALA A 42 -2.62 2.56 27.44
C ALA A 42 -2.83 1.57 26.27
N ARG A 43 -4.09 1.22 25.96
CA ARG A 43 -4.48 0.38 24.80
C ARG A 43 -4.23 1.07 23.46
N TRP A 44 -3.94 2.36 23.43
CA TRP A 44 -3.49 3.04 22.22
C TRP A 44 -2.06 2.72 21.82
N GLN A 45 -1.26 2.07 22.67
CA GLN A 45 0.10 1.71 22.29
C GLN A 45 0.12 0.82 21.03
N LEU A 46 1.15 1.02 20.21
CA LEU A 46 1.30 0.30 18.96
C LEU A 46 1.80 -1.13 19.25
N ASP A 47 1.14 -2.10 18.63
CA ASP A 47 1.58 -3.50 18.62
C ASP A 47 2.60 -3.74 17.50
N SER A 48 3.72 -4.41 17.79
CA SER A 48 4.74 -4.78 16.80
C SER A 48 4.26 -5.74 15.71
N ASP A 49 3.20 -6.49 15.98
CA ASP A 49 2.60 -7.39 15.01
C ASP A 49 1.79 -6.63 13.95
N VAL A 50 1.19 -5.49 14.33
CA VAL A 50 0.31 -4.69 13.46
C VAL A 50 1.03 -3.48 12.87
N ALA A 51 1.85 -2.80 13.66
CA ALA A 51 2.46 -1.52 13.33
C ALA A 51 4.00 -1.62 13.31
N PRO A 52 4.65 -1.56 12.13
CA PRO A 52 6.09 -1.74 12.01
C PRO A 52 6.96 -0.76 12.83
N LEU A 53 6.43 0.42 13.17
CA LEU A 53 7.13 1.38 14.02
C LEU A 53 7.34 0.84 15.44
N ALA A 54 6.39 0.06 15.97
CA ALA A 54 6.47 -0.50 17.31
C ALA A 54 7.64 -1.48 17.49
N ALA A 55 8.09 -2.10 16.40
CA ALA A 55 9.25 -3.00 16.39
C ALA A 55 10.60 -2.26 16.37
N THR A 56 10.64 -0.93 16.58
CA THR A 56 11.89 -0.15 16.55
C THR A 56 12.34 0.26 17.94
N ASP A 57 13.65 0.23 18.19
CA ASP A 57 14.23 0.73 19.45
C ASP A 57 13.87 2.19 19.71
N TRP A 58 13.78 2.99 18.64
CA TRP A 58 13.36 4.38 18.73
C TRP A 58 11.97 4.52 19.36
N TYR A 59 11.01 3.68 18.97
CA TYR A 59 9.67 3.67 19.56
C TYR A 59 9.69 3.21 21.02
N ALA A 60 10.45 2.16 21.33
CA ALA A 60 10.58 1.62 22.68
C ALA A 60 11.15 2.66 23.68
N GLN A 61 12.01 3.55 23.21
CA GLN A 61 12.59 4.64 24.02
C GLN A 61 11.66 5.85 24.22
N GLN A 62 10.48 5.88 23.57
CA GLN A 62 9.57 7.00 23.73
C GLN A 62 8.79 6.92 25.06
N PRO A 63 8.50 8.07 25.70
CA PRO A 63 7.58 8.12 26.84
C PRO A 63 6.22 7.49 26.51
N LEU A 64 5.55 6.94 27.53
CA LEU A 64 4.27 6.24 27.35
C LEU A 64 3.22 7.15 26.69
N GLU A 65 3.14 8.40 27.12
CA GLU A 65 2.21 9.42 26.63
C GLU A 65 2.43 9.65 25.13
N ARG A 66 3.69 9.66 24.69
CA ARG A 66 4.05 9.83 23.29
C ARG A 66 3.72 8.59 22.47
N ARG A 67 3.90 7.39 23.04
CA ARG A 67 3.51 6.12 22.41
C ARG A 67 2.00 6.00 22.22
N ILE A 68 1.22 6.41 23.21
CA ILE A 68 -0.24 6.53 23.18
C ILE A 68 -0.68 7.54 22.12
N ALA A 69 -0.10 8.75 22.13
CA ALA A 69 -0.44 9.79 21.16
C ALA A 69 -0.16 9.35 19.70
N MET A 70 0.96 8.65 19.47
CA MET A 70 1.27 8.07 18.15
C MET A 70 0.23 7.06 17.70
N GLY A 71 -0.20 6.16 18.58
CA GLY A 71 -1.16 5.12 18.20
C GLY A 71 -2.58 5.63 18.02
N ARG A 72 -3.04 6.56 18.88
CA ARG A 72 -4.32 7.26 18.68
C ARG A 72 -4.36 8.00 17.34
N TRP A 73 -3.29 8.73 17.02
CA TRP A 73 -3.18 9.42 15.73
C TRP A 73 -3.18 8.44 14.56
N LEU A 74 -2.42 7.34 14.68
CA LEU A 74 -2.31 6.36 13.60
C LEU A 74 -3.63 5.64 13.35
N ALA A 75 -4.33 5.22 14.40
CA ALA A 75 -5.66 4.62 14.29
C ALA A 75 -6.66 5.55 13.61
N ALA A 76 -6.73 6.82 14.05
CA ALA A 76 -7.57 7.83 13.42
C ALA A 76 -7.22 8.01 11.93
N ASN A 77 -5.93 8.08 11.59
CA ASN A 77 -5.51 8.26 10.20
C ASN A 77 -5.81 7.03 9.33
N ILE A 78 -5.68 5.81 9.86
CA ILE A 78 -6.03 4.57 9.14
C ILE A 78 -7.52 4.56 8.80
N LEU A 79 -8.39 4.88 9.76
CA LEU A 79 -9.83 4.99 9.50
C LEU A 79 -10.16 6.13 8.54
N LYS A 80 -9.42 7.25 8.62
CA LYS A 80 -9.55 8.35 7.65
C LYS A 80 -9.12 7.96 6.23
N VAL A 81 -8.09 7.13 6.08
CA VAL A 81 -7.70 6.55 4.77
C VAL A 81 -8.81 5.63 4.27
N THR A 82 -9.36 4.80 5.15
CA THR A 82 -10.41 3.82 4.83
C THR A 82 -11.67 4.52 4.31
N LEU A 83 -12.21 5.50 5.05
CA LEU A 83 -13.38 6.25 4.57
C LEU A 83 -13.12 7.04 3.28
N GLN A 84 -11.90 7.51 3.04
CA GLN A 84 -11.56 8.18 1.78
C GLN A 84 -11.50 7.20 0.61
N PHE A 85 -11.08 5.95 0.86
CA PHE A 85 -11.12 4.86 -0.11
C PHE A 85 -12.57 4.49 -0.44
N GLU A 86 -13.44 4.34 0.55
CA GLU A 86 -14.88 4.07 0.34
C GLU A 86 -15.54 5.17 -0.47
N MET A 87 -15.23 6.44 -0.20
CA MET A 87 -15.71 7.55 -1.04
C MET A 87 -15.26 7.40 -2.51
N MET A 88 -14.09 6.83 -2.79
CA MET A 88 -13.66 6.56 -4.16
C MET A 88 -14.44 5.38 -4.76
N LEU A 89 -14.68 4.32 -3.98
CA LEU A 89 -15.48 3.17 -4.40
C LEU A 89 -16.91 3.59 -4.75
N ILE A 90 -17.57 4.35 -3.87
CA ILE A 90 -18.91 4.87 -4.09
C ILE A 90 -19.01 5.59 -5.44
N ARG A 91 -18.05 6.46 -5.78
CA ARG A 91 -18.04 7.19 -7.07
C ARG A 91 -18.04 6.26 -8.27
N GLY A 92 -17.25 5.19 -8.23
CA GLY A 92 -17.18 4.22 -9.33
C GLY A 92 -18.38 3.30 -9.38
N VAL A 93 -18.77 2.76 -8.22
CA VAL A 93 -19.86 1.78 -8.10
C VAL A 93 -21.21 2.41 -8.41
N ILE A 94 -21.50 3.63 -7.95
CA ILE A 94 -22.76 4.30 -8.28
C ILE A 94 -22.87 4.58 -9.79
N HIS A 95 -21.77 4.98 -10.42
CA HIS A 95 -21.73 5.19 -11.86
C HIS A 95 -21.98 3.87 -12.59
N HIS A 96 -21.29 2.78 -12.20
CA HIS A 96 -21.52 1.47 -12.79
C HIS A 96 -22.98 1.02 -12.61
N ALA A 97 -23.55 1.16 -11.41
CA ALA A 97 -24.93 0.80 -11.14
C ALA A 97 -25.89 1.53 -12.10
N GLY A 98 -25.67 2.82 -12.35
CA GLY A 98 -26.47 3.61 -13.30
C GLY A 98 -26.46 3.11 -14.75
N THR A 99 -25.48 2.28 -15.14
CA THR A 99 -25.41 1.66 -16.48
C THR A 99 -26.16 0.34 -16.61
N LEU A 100 -26.68 -0.22 -15.50
CA LEU A 100 -27.32 -1.53 -15.50
C LEU A 100 -28.81 -1.44 -15.90
N PRO A 101 -29.34 -2.46 -16.59
CA PRO A 101 -30.73 -2.44 -17.02
C PRO A 101 -31.71 -2.60 -15.85
N ASN A 102 -32.96 -2.20 -16.08
CA ASN A 102 -34.07 -2.49 -15.18
C ASN A 102 -34.12 -3.99 -14.83
N ARG A 103 -34.50 -4.31 -13.59
CA ARG A 103 -34.57 -5.67 -13.03
C ARG A 103 -33.22 -6.38 -12.85
N SER A 104 -32.09 -5.66 -12.98
CA SER A 104 -30.77 -6.20 -12.67
C SER A 104 -30.63 -6.53 -11.17
N VAL A 105 -30.35 -7.80 -10.85
CA VAL A 105 -30.02 -8.21 -9.48
C VAL A 105 -28.65 -7.65 -9.05
N VAL A 106 -27.72 -7.52 -10.00
CA VAL A 106 -26.42 -6.88 -9.76
C VAL A 106 -26.62 -5.43 -9.33
N PHE A 107 -27.53 -4.67 -9.99
CA PHE A 107 -27.87 -3.32 -9.56
C PHE A 107 -28.31 -3.30 -8.10
N ARG A 108 -29.26 -4.18 -7.74
CA ARG A 108 -29.75 -4.27 -6.36
C ARG A 108 -28.62 -4.56 -5.37
N TYR A 109 -27.72 -5.48 -5.70
CA TYR A 109 -26.59 -5.79 -4.82
C TYR A 109 -25.62 -4.61 -4.69
N LEU A 110 -25.26 -3.93 -5.80
CA LEU A 110 -24.40 -2.75 -5.73
C LEU A 110 -25.01 -1.65 -4.86
N LEU A 111 -26.34 -1.50 -4.84
CA LEU A 111 -26.99 -0.54 -3.96
C LEU A 111 -26.99 -0.97 -2.48
N HIS A 112 -26.99 -2.27 -2.19
CA HIS A 112 -26.73 -2.77 -0.83
C HIS A 112 -25.29 -2.44 -0.41
N GLU A 113 -24.32 -2.75 -1.27
CA GLU A 113 -22.90 -2.41 -1.03
C GLU A 113 -22.73 -0.90 -0.79
N LEU A 114 -23.29 -0.05 -1.64
CA LEU A 114 -23.27 1.40 -1.43
C LEU A 114 -23.92 1.86 -0.12
N THR A 115 -24.92 1.13 0.40
CA THR A 115 -25.54 1.45 1.69
C THR A 115 -24.59 1.12 2.84
N ASP A 116 -24.02 -0.08 2.82
CA ASP A 116 -23.00 -0.52 3.78
C ASP A 116 -21.82 0.48 3.78
N GLU A 117 -21.36 0.91 2.60
CA GLU A 117 -20.25 1.86 2.47
C GLU A 117 -20.58 3.28 2.94
N CYS A 118 -21.83 3.75 2.78
CA CYS A 118 -22.26 5.01 3.38
C CYS A 118 -22.20 4.94 4.92
N HIS A 119 -22.62 3.81 5.48
CA HIS A 119 -22.56 3.55 6.92
C HIS A 119 -21.12 3.44 7.42
N HIS A 120 -20.23 2.78 6.68
CA HIS A 120 -18.81 2.73 7.01
C HIS A 120 -18.18 4.12 7.07
N ILE A 121 -18.44 4.97 6.06
CA ILE A 121 -17.94 6.35 6.03
C ILE A 121 -18.43 7.13 7.25
N GLN A 122 -19.72 7.03 7.59
CA GLN A 122 -20.30 7.68 8.75
C GLN A 122 -19.65 7.18 10.05
N MET A 123 -19.53 5.86 10.21
CA MET A 123 -18.92 5.21 11.36
C MET A 123 -17.47 5.65 11.58
N PHE A 124 -16.66 5.61 10.52
CA PHE A 124 -15.26 6.01 10.58
C PHE A 124 -15.09 7.50 10.80
N GLN A 125 -15.94 8.33 10.19
CA GLN A 125 -15.91 9.77 10.40
C GLN A 125 -16.28 10.12 11.85
N GLU A 126 -17.29 9.46 12.42
CA GLU A 126 -17.68 9.67 13.83
C GLU A 126 -16.56 9.24 14.79
N PHE A 127 -15.96 8.07 14.54
CA PHE A 127 -14.78 7.66 15.30
C PHE A 127 -13.66 8.70 15.24
N VAL A 128 -13.31 9.19 14.03
CA VAL A 128 -12.27 10.21 13.85
C VAL A 128 -12.64 11.50 14.60
N ASN A 129 -13.90 11.94 14.56
CA ASN A 129 -14.37 13.12 15.30
C ASN A 129 -14.14 12.95 16.80
N ARG A 130 -14.53 11.81 17.38
CA ARG A 130 -14.35 11.50 18.81
C ARG A 130 -12.90 11.40 19.22
N THR A 131 -12.01 10.98 18.32
CA THR A 131 -10.57 11.02 18.60
C THR A 131 -10.03 12.45 18.69
N GLY A 132 -10.74 13.49 18.21
CA GLY A 132 -10.26 14.87 18.18
C GLY A 132 -8.97 15.08 17.36
N ALA A 133 -8.54 14.08 16.59
CA ALA A 133 -7.28 14.13 15.85
C ALA A 133 -7.48 14.74 14.46
N ASP A 134 -6.70 15.78 14.15
CA ASP A 134 -6.63 16.32 12.78
C ASP A 134 -5.67 15.46 11.94
N VAL A 135 -6.24 14.44 11.29
CA VAL A 135 -5.52 13.48 10.45
C VAL A 135 -5.81 13.72 8.96
N PRO A 136 -4.79 13.74 8.09
CA PRO A 136 -5.00 14.02 6.67
C PRO A 136 -5.65 12.86 5.91
N GLY A 137 -5.57 11.63 6.44
CA GLY A 137 -5.93 10.40 5.74
C GLY A 137 -4.89 10.02 4.68
N MET A 138 -5.36 9.77 3.46
CA MET A 138 -4.57 9.47 2.28
C MET A 138 -3.52 10.55 1.99
N ARG A 139 -2.46 10.15 1.30
CA ARG A 139 -1.42 11.06 0.83
C ARG A 139 -2.01 12.10 -0.12
N ARG A 140 -1.36 13.27 -0.15
CA ARG A 140 -1.83 14.44 -0.94
C ARG A 140 -2.15 14.10 -2.40
N GLY A 141 -1.30 13.32 -3.07
CA GLY A 141 -1.54 12.89 -4.45
C GLY A 141 -2.80 12.01 -4.59
N SER A 142 -2.95 11.02 -3.70
CA SER A 142 -4.10 10.12 -3.70
C SER A 142 -5.41 10.84 -3.37
N ARG A 143 -5.40 11.85 -2.49
CA ARG A 143 -6.59 12.70 -2.25
C ARG A 143 -7.01 13.51 -3.47
N PHE A 144 -6.06 13.89 -4.32
CA PHE A 144 -6.32 14.67 -5.53
C PHE A 144 -6.76 13.78 -6.70
N PHE A 145 -5.99 12.72 -6.99
CA PHE A 145 -6.24 11.84 -8.13
C PHE A 145 -7.26 10.72 -7.82
N GLY A 146 -7.43 10.35 -6.57
CA GLY A 146 -8.34 9.28 -6.13
C GLY A 146 -9.79 9.49 -6.58
N PRO A 147 -10.40 10.67 -6.35
CA PRO A 147 -11.75 10.95 -6.84
C PRO A 147 -11.91 10.82 -8.36
N ILE A 148 -10.89 11.23 -9.13
CA ILE A 148 -10.86 11.13 -10.59
C ILE A 148 -10.79 9.65 -11.00
N LEU A 149 -9.93 8.87 -10.36
CA LEU A 149 -9.82 7.43 -10.61
C LEU A 149 -11.12 6.69 -10.27
N GLY A 150 -11.79 7.04 -9.18
CA GLY A 150 -13.10 6.48 -8.82
C GLY A 150 -14.14 6.75 -9.91
N PHE A 151 -14.23 8.00 -10.38
CA PHE A 151 -15.13 8.37 -11.48
C PHE A 151 -14.82 7.62 -12.78
N LEU A 152 -13.56 7.61 -13.22
CA LEU A 152 -13.14 6.88 -14.43
C LEU A 152 -13.37 5.36 -14.29
N GLY A 153 -13.23 4.83 -13.08
CA GLY A 153 -13.50 3.43 -12.74
C GLY A 153 -14.93 3.01 -13.09
N GLY A 154 -15.91 3.91 -12.95
CA GLY A 154 -17.29 3.65 -13.33
C GLY A 154 -17.50 3.33 -14.82
N TYR A 155 -16.64 3.86 -15.70
CA TYR A 155 -16.64 3.51 -17.14
C TYR A 155 -15.82 2.25 -17.44
N ALA A 156 -14.96 1.86 -16.51
CA ALA A 156 -13.94 0.85 -16.66
C ALA A 156 -14.09 -0.24 -15.59
N ASN A 157 -15.28 -0.84 -15.49
CA ASN A 157 -15.70 -1.71 -14.38
C ASN A 157 -14.69 -2.79 -13.96
N VAL A 158 -13.97 -3.42 -14.90
CA VAL A 158 -12.94 -4.41 -14.53
C VAL A 158 -11.78 -3.75 -13.77
N PHE A 159 -11.33 -2.55 -14.17
CA PHE A 159 -10.33 -1.80 -13.39
C PHE A 159 -10.89 -1.34 -12.05
N LEU A 160 -12.17 -0.94 -11.99
CA LEU A 160 -12.84 -0.59 -10.74
C LEU A 160 -12.81 -1.75 -9.76
N PHE A 161 -13.30 -2.93 -10.14
CA PHE A 161 -13.35 -4.09 -9.23
C PHE A 161 -11.96 -4.69 -8.93
N ILE A 162 -10.97 -4.52 -9.81
CA ILE A 162 -9.56 -4.77 -9.44
C ILE A 162 -9.13 -3.80 -8.35
N GLY A 163 -9.46 -2.51 -8.48
CA GLY A 163 -9.20 -1.48 -7.47
C GLY A 163 -9.88 -1.77 -6.12
N VAL A 164 -11.14 -2.20 -6.16
CA VAL A 164 -11.91 -2.70 -5.00
C VAL A 164 -11.11 -3.79 -4.30
N LEU A 165 -10.82 -4.93 -4.96
CA LEU A 165 -10.04 -6.01 -4.35
C LEU A 165 -8.67 -5.54 -3.81
N CYS A 166 -7.99 -4.65 -4.53
CA CYS A 166 -6.70 -4.12 -4.14
C CYS A 166 -6.74 -3.22 -2.90
N GLY A 167 -7.89 -2.66 -2.54
CA GLY A 167 -8.06 -1.86 -1.32
C GLY A 167 -8.71 -2.65 -0.19
N GLU A 168 -9.82 -3.33 -0.47
CA GLU A 168 -10.61 -4.06 0.52
C GLU A 168 -9.81 -5.18 1.20
N GLN A 169 -9.08 -6.01 0.42
CA GLN A 169 -8.39 -7.16 1.02
C GLN A 169 -7.17 -6.78 1.88
N PRO A 170 -6.30 -5.81 1.50
CA PRO A 170 -5.28 -5.32 2.41
C PRO A 170 -5.84 -4.66 3.67
N LEU A 171 -6.94 -3.91 3.56
CA LEU A 171 -7.65 -3.38 4.74
C LEU A 171 -8.14 -4.52 5.62
N HIS A 172 -8.80 -5.52 5.03
CA HIS A 172 -9.31 -6.69 5.72
C HIS A 172 -8.18 -7.43 6.46
N PHE A 173 -7.00 -7.58 5.84
CA PHE A 173 -5.82 -8.13 6.50
C PHE A 173 -5.40 -7.30 7.71
N GLN A 174 -5.23 -5.99 7.54
CA GLN A 174 -4.80 -5.08 8.61
C GLN A 174 -5.78 -5.07 9.79
N GLN A 175 -7.07 -4.99 9.50
CA GLN A 175 -8.15 -5.03 10.48
C GLN A 175 -8.27 -6.38 11.16
N THR A 176 -8.05 -7.49 10.44
CA THR A 176 -8.01 -8.84 11.03
C THR A 176 -6.87 -8.98 12.04
N LEU A 177 -5.68 -8.43 11.74
CA LEU A 177 -4.57 -8.42 12.68
C LEU A 177 -4.91 -7.64 13.94
N GLN A 178 -5.49 -6.44 13.79
CA GLN A 178 -5.93 -5.63 14.92
C GLN A 178 -7.01 -6.34 15.75
N HIS A 179 -8.00 -6.96 15.10
CA HIS A 179 -9.10 -7.65 15.77
C HIS A 179 -8.64 -8.90 16.55
N ARG A 180 -7.63 -9.62 16.06
CA ARG A 180 -7.00 -10.73 16.80
C ARG A 180 -6.35 -10.25 18.10
N GLY A 181 -5.83 -9.03 18.12
CA GLY A 181 -5.31 -8.34 19.31
C GLY A 181 -6.37 -7.52 20.06
N SER A 182 -7.67 -7.84 19.92
CA SER A 182 -8.78 -7.01 20.40
C SER A 182 -8.74 -6.65 21.88
N ALA A 183 -8.15 -7.49 22.73
CA ALA A 183 -8.00 -7.21 24.16
C ALA A 183 -7.04 -6.04 24.46
N ALA A 184 -6.15 -5.72 23.52
CA ALA A 184 -5.10 -4.71 23.67
C ALA A 184 -5.43 -3.38 22.96
N VAL A 185 -6.63 -3.21 22.41
CA VAL A 185 -7.07 -1.98 21.71
C VAL A 185 -8.31 -1.37 22.35
N PRO A 186 -8.61 -0.07 22.13
CA PRO A 186 -9.83 0.55 22.64
C PRO A 186 -11.10 -0.21 22.17
N PRO A 187 -12.11 -0.43 23.05
CA PRO A 187 -13.28 -1.23 22.73
C PRO A 187 -14.07 -0.71 21.52
N LEU A 188 -14.24 0.61 21.43
CA LEU A 188 -14.89 1.25 20.30
C LEU A 188 -14.15 0.99 18.98
N LEU A 189 -12.81 1.04 18.99
CA LEU A 189 -12.00 0.75 17.80
C LEU A 189 -12.21 -0.70 17.34
N ASN A 190 -12.22 -1.65 18.29
CA ASN A 190 -12.48 -3.04 17.98
C ASN A 190 -13.91 -3.26 17.44
N LYS A 191 -14.91 -2.61 18.03
CA LYS A 191 -16.31 -2.70 17.61
C LYS A 191 -16.50 -2.21 16.17
N VAL A 192 -16.03 -1.01 15.87
CA VAL A 192 -16.03 -0.40 14.52
C VAL A 192 -15.31 -1.30 13.51
N THR A 193 -14.16 -1.87 13.89
CA THR A 193 -13.40 -2.80 13.03
C THR A 193 -14.14 -4.11 12.79
N SER A 194 -14.83 -4.64 13.81
CA SER A 194 -15.55 -5.91 13.72
C SER A 194 -16.76 -5.81 12.79
N ILE A 195 -17.50 -4.68 12.86
CA ILE A 195 -18.62 -4.39 11.98
C ILE A 195 -18.13 -4.34 10.53
N HIS A 196 -17.12 -3.51 10.25
CA HIS A 196 -16.55 -3.38 8.91
C HIS A 196 -16.07 -4.73 8.34
N LEU A 197 -15.30 -5.52 9.12
CA LEU A 197 -14.83 -6.84 8.68
C LEU A 197 -15.97 -7.80 8.30
N ALA A 198 -17.10 -7.74 9.00
CA ALA A 198 -18.24 -8.62 8.77
C ALA A 198 -18.99 -8.27 7.48
N GLU A 199 -19.04 -6.98 7.12
CA GLU A 199 -19.72 -6.49 5.91
C GLU A 199 -18.84 -6.63 4.68
N GLU A 200 -17.56 -6.23 4.79
CA GLU A 200 -16.56 -6.29 3.73
C GLU A 200 -16.34 -7.71 3.17
N ALA A 201 -16.55 -8.72 4.00
CA ALA A 201 -16.47 -10.12 3.57
C ALA A 201 -17.42 -10.42 2.40
N ARG A 202 -18.56 -9.72 2.31
CA ARG A 202 -19.55 -9.81 1.22
C ARG A 202 -19.08 -9.07 -0.02
N HIS A 203 -18.58 -7.85 0.13
CA HIS A 203 -18.09 -6.99 -0.97
C HIS A 203 -16.93 -7.68 -1.71
N ILE A 204 -15.96 -8.18 -0.96
CA ILE A 204 -14.86 -9.00 -1.49
C ILE A 204 -15.38 -10.24 -2.23
N SER A 205 -16.41 -10.90 -1.70
CA SER A 205 -16.99 -12.08 -2.34
C SER A 205 -17.63 -11.73 -3.67
N PHE A 206 -18.41 -10.65 -3.75
CA PHE A 206 -18.97 -10.18 -5.00
C PHE A 206 -17.89 -9.82 -6.02
N ALA A 207 -16.92 -9.00 -5.64
CA ALA A 207 -15.86 -8.53 -6.52
C ALA A 207 -15.06 -9.69 -7.14
N ASN A 208 -14.73 -10.72 -6.36
CA ASN A 208 -14.05 -11.92 -6.89
C ASN A 208 -14.87 -12.63 -7.97
N HIS A 209 -16.16 -12.87 -7.72
CA HIS A 209 -17.02 -13.59 -8.66
C HIS A 209 -17.36 -12.76 -9.90
N TYR A 210 -17.56 -11.44 -9.72
CA TYR A 210 -17.76 -10.50 -10.81
C TYR A 210 -16.55 -10.48 -11.75
N LEU A 211 -15.34 -10.36 -11.19
CA LEU A 211 -14.10 -10.36 -11.97
C LEU A 211 -13.86 -11.70 -12.67
N ALA A 212 -14.09 -12.83 -12.00
CA ALA A 212 -13.90 -14.16 -12.59
C ALA A 212 -14.69 -14.33 -13.89
N GLN A 213 -15.96 -13.90 -13.90
CA GLN A 213 -16.81 -13.97 -15.09
C GLN A 213 -16.39 -12.98 -16.17
N ARG A 214 -16.12 -11.71 -15.80
CA ARG A 214 -15.80 -10.67 -16.76
C ARG A 214 -14.43 -10.90 -17.42
N ILE A 215 -13.46 -11.46 -16.70
CA ILE A 215 -12.11 -11.71 -17.22
C ILE A 215 -12.04 -12.97 -18.08
N ALA A 216 -12.90 -13.97 -17.86
CA ALA A 216 -12.87 -15.22 -18.63
C ALA A 216 -12.98 -14.99 -20.16
N GLY A 217 -13.76 -13.99 -20.57
CA GLY A 217 -14.00 -13.68 -21.99
C GLY A 217 -13.16 -12.55 -22.59
N VAL A 218 -12.19 -11.96 -21.88
CA VAL A 218 -11.47 -10.78 -22.40
C VAL A 218 -10.35 -11.14 -23.38
N GLY A 219 -10.22 -10.32 -24.43
CA GLY A 219 -9.11 -10.43 -25.38
C GLY A 219 -7.73 -10.23 -24.73
N ARG A 220 -6.69 -10.78 -25.38
CA ARG A 220 -5.32 -10.85 -24.84
C ARG A 220 -4.74 -9.49 -24.44
N LEU A 221 -4.99 -8.45 -25.22
CA LEU A 221 -4.48 -7.10 -24.94
C LEU A 221 -5.09 -6.52 -23.66
N ARG A 222 -6.42 -6.55 -23.52
CA ARG A 222 -7.10 -6.09 -22.30
C ARG A 222 -6.68 -6.91 -21.08
N ARG A 223 -6.56 -8.23 -21.24
CA ARG A 223 -6.06 -9.12 -20.19
C ARG A 223 -4.65 -8.73 -19.74
N LEU A 224 -3.76 -8.41 -20.68
CA LEU A 224 -2.42 -7.91 -20.36
C LEU A 224 -2.48 -6.58 -19.62
N CYS A 225 -3.33 -5.63 -20.03
CA CYS A 225 -3.52 -4.37 -19.31
C CYS A 225 -3.97 -4.61 -17.86
N TYR A 226 -4.94 -5.49 -17.63
CA TYR A 226 -5.36 -5.85 -16.27
C TYR A 226 -4.22 -6.50 -15.48
N ALA A 227 -3.50 -7.44 -16.10
CA ALA A 227 -2.38 -8.15 -15.48
C ALA A 227 -1.23 -7.22 -15.05
N LEU A 228 -1.00 -6.14 -15.79
CA LEU A 228 0.00 -5.11 -15.45
C LEU A 228 -0.52 -4.12 -14.42
N ALA A 229 -1.77 -3.67 -14.54
CA ALA A 229 -2.35 -2.68 -13.62
C ALA A 229 -2.59 -3.24 -12.21
N PHE A 230 -2.97 -4.52 -12.10
CA PHE A 230 -3.30 -5.17 -10.83
C PHE A 230 -2.21 -5.00 -9.76
N PRO A 231 -0.94 -5.45 -9.96
CA PRO A 231 0.09 -5.28 -8.95
C PRO A 231 0.44 -3.81 -8.66
N ILE A 232 0.25 -2.91 -9.62
CA ILE A 232 0.47 -1.46 -9.44
C ILE A 232 -0.58 -0.88 -8.50
N TYR A 233 -1.87 -1.18 -8.74
CA TYR A 233 -2.97 -0.76 -7.87
C TYR A 233 -2.79 -1.31 -6.46
N LEU A 234 -2.50 -2.61 -6.34
CA LEU A 234 -2.26 -3.25 -5.06
C LEU A 234 -1.11 -2.58 -4.29
N ARG A 235 0.03 -2.35 -4.95
CA ARG A 235 1.19 -1.74 -4.29
C ARG A 235 0.92 -0.31 -3.86
N TRP A 236 0.15 0.44 -4.64
CA TRP A 236 -0.24 1.80 -4.32
C TRP A 236 -1.17 1.83 -3.10
N LEU A 237 -2.26 1.05 -3.11
CA LEU A 237 -3.26 1.03 -2.05
C LEU A 237 -2.71 0.50 -0.72
N ILE A 238 -1.91 -0.57 -0.74
CA ILE A 238 -1.17 -1.02 0.47
C ILE A 238 -0.30 0.12 1.04
N GLY A 239 0.32 0.92 0.15
CA GLY A 239 1.14 2.06 0.54
C GLY A 239 0.36 3.21 1.20
N GLU A 240 -0.93 3.35 0.92
CA GLU A 240 -1.81 4.31 1.61
C GLU A 240 -2.24 3.79 2.98
N MET A 241 -2.46 2.48 3.11
CA MET A 241 -3.04 1.86 4.31
C MET A 241 -2.00 1.54 5.39
N ILE A 242 -0.92 0.86 5.01
CA ILE A 242 0.08 0.35 5.96
C ILE A 242 1.12 1.42 6.32
N THR A 243 1.38 2.36 5.41
CA THR A 243 2.45 3.34 5.57
C THR A 243 1.90 4.73 5.86
N PRO A 244 2.12 5.28 7.07
CA PRO A 244 1.59 6.58 7.45
C PRO A 244 2.07 7.70 6.50
N PRO A 245 1.29 8.77 6.31
CA PRO A 245 1.72 9.91 5.53
C PRO A 245 2.90 10.63 6.22
N ARG A 246 3.71 11.38 5.46
CA ARG A 246 4.85 12.14 6.03
C ARG A 246 4.45 13.14 7.12
N ALA A 247 3.17 13.53 7.19
CA ALA A 247 2.64 14.37 8.26
C ALA A 247 2.84 13.71 9.63
N PHE A 248 2.57 12.40 9.75
CA PHE A 248 2.81 11.62 10.96
C PHE A 248 4.27 11.72 11.43
N ALA A 249 5.21 11.45 10.52
CA ALA A 249 6.63 11.51 10.83
C ALA A 249 7.08 12.92 11.25
N ARG A 250 6.49 13.98 10.67
CA ARG A 250 6.77 15.37 11.09
C ARG A 250 6.20 15.67 12.46
N GLN A 251 4.94 15.32 12.70
CA GLN A 251 4.23 15.60 13.95
C GLN A 251 4.93 14.97 15.15
N PHE A 252 5.39 13.73 15.01
CA PHE A 252 6.07 13.01 16.09
C PHE A 252 7.59 13.04 15.99
N GLY A 253 8.17 13.89 15.14
CA GLY A 253 9.62 14.04 14.99
C GLY A 253 10.36 12.73 14.69
N ILE A 254 9.72 11.81 13.97
CA ILE A 254 10.29 10.48 13.69
C ILE A 254 11.47 10.66 12.71
N PRO A 255 12.70 10.25 13.09
CA PRO A 255 13.85 10.36 12.19
C PRO A 255 13.59 9.57 10.90
N ARG A 256 13.92 10.14 9.75
CA ARG A 256 13.67 9.49 8.45
C ARG A 256 14.35 8.12 8.34
N ARG A 257 15.51 7.93 8.97
CA ARG A 257 16.17 6.61 9.04
C ARG A 257 15.29 5.58 9.75
N VAL A 258 14.66 5.95 10.87
CA VAL A 258 13.74 5.10 11.63
C VAL A 258 12.49 4.85 10.81
N PHE A 259 11.90 5.88 10.21
CA PHE A 259 10.71 5.75 9.39
C PHE A 259 10.93 4.84 8.16
N LYS A 260 12.05 5.03 7.44
CA LYS A 260 12.45 4.13 6.34
C LYS A 260 12.72 2.71 6.83
N ALA A 261 13.38 2.54 7.98
CA ALA A 261 13.64 1.22 8.57
C ALA A 261 12.34 0.50 8.92
N ALA A 262 11.45 1.19 9.66
CA ALA A 262 10.16 0.67 10.08
C ALA A 262 9.29 0.24 8.89
N TYR A 263 9.15 1.05 7.84
CA TYR A 263 8.12 0.81 6.82
C TYR A 263 8.64 0.34 5.45
N TRP A 264 9.95 0.35 5.18
CA TRP A 264 10.50 -0.07 3.88
C TRP A 264 11.71 -1.02 3.95
N ARG A 265 12.63 -0.82 4.90
CA ARG A 265 13.94 -1.48 4.89
C ARG A 265 14.06 -2.68 5.84
N SER A 266 13.17 -2.83 6.82
CA SER A 266 13.24 -3.97 7.75
C SER A 266 12.75 -5.27 7.09
N ALA A 267 13.19 -6.41 7.62
CA ALA A 267 12.65 -7.70 7.21
C ALA A 267 11.16 -7.79 7.53
N ARG A 268 10.76 -7.30 8.71
CA ARG A 268 9.37 -7.21 9.15
C ARG A 268 8.51 -6.39 8.19
N SER A 269 8.97 -5.23 7.73
CA SER A 269 8.18 -4.40 6.81
C SER A 269 7.98 -5.05 5.45
N ARG A 270 9.00 -5.76 4.95
CA ARG A 270 8.89 -6.53 3.70
C ARG A 270 7.96 -7.73 3.85
N GLN A 271 8.01 -8.40 5.00
CA GLN A 271 7.11 -9.50 5.31
C GLN A 271 5.66 -9.00 5.39
N LEU A 272 5.39 -7.93 6.15
CA LEU A 272 4.05 -7.36 6.29
C LEU A 272 3.48 -6.90 4.93
N LEU A 273 4.31 -6.27 4.08
CA LEU A 273 3.92 -5.90 2.71
C LEU A 273 3.55 -7.12 1.85
N ALA A 274 4.30 -8.21 1.97
CA ALA A 274 3.99 -9.44 1.25
C ALA A 274 2.72 -10.10 1.81
N GLU A 275 2.59 -10.20 3.12
CA GLU A 275 1.42 -10.82 3.77
C GLU A 275 0.13 -10.04 3.49
N SER A 276 0.17 -8.70 3.53
CA SER A 276 -1.00 -7.88 3.18
C SER A 276 -1.43 -8.01 1.71
N ALA A 277 -0.53 -8.50 0.85
CA ALA A 277 -0.81 -8.76 -0.56
C ALA A 277 -1.21 -10.23 -0.84
N ALA A 278 -1.26 -11.10 0.18
CA ALA A 278 -1.41 -12.55 -0.01
C ALA A 278 -2.73 -12.94 -0.67
N ASP A 279 -3.87 -12.46 -0.14
CA ASP A 279 -5.19 -12.80 -0.67
C ASP A 279 -5.41 -12.21 -2.07
N VAL A 280 -4.95 -10.97 -2.30
CA VAL A 280 -5.12 -10.30 -3.59
C VAL A 280 -4.30 -11.00 -4.68
N ARG A 281 -3.12 -11.46 -4.30
CA ARG A 281 -2.26 -12.26 -5.18
C ARG A 281 -2.87 -13.61 -5.50
N ARG A 282 -3.56 -14.24 -4.55
CA ARG A 282 -4.34 -15.45 -4.82
C ARG A 282 -5.46 -15.16 -5.81
N ALA A 283 -6.22 -14.08 -5.61
CA ALA A 283 -7.24 -13.65 -6.57
C ALA A 283 -6.65 -13.40 -7.96
N ALA A 284 -5.51 -12.71 -8.06
CA ALA A 284 -4.83 -12.48 -9.34
C ALA A 284 -4.32 -13.78 -10.01
N GLU A 285 -3.90 -14.78 -9.22
CA GLU A 285 -3.55 -16.11 -9.72
C GLU A 285 -4.79 -16.83 -10.27
N ASP A 286 -5.90 -16.84 -9.52
CA ASP A 286 -7.16 -17.50 -9.89
C ASP A 286 -7.79 -16.87 -11.15
N LEU A 287 -7.63 -15.55 -11.33
CA LEU A 287 -8.05 -14.83 -12.54
C LEU A 287 -7.09 -15.04 -13.74
N GLY A 288 -5.95 -15.72 -13.53
CA GLY A 288 -4.89 -15.89 -14.53
C GLY A 288 -4.27 -14.56 -14.97
N LEU A 289 -4.23 -13.57 -14.07
CA LEU A 289 -3.59 -12.26 -14.28
C LEU A 289 -2.15 -12.23 -13.73
N ARG A 290 -1.79 -13.20 -12.89
CA ARG A 290 -0.41 -13.41 -12.44
C ARG A 290 0.32 -14.42 -13.32
N THR A 291 0.73 -13.98 -14.51
CA THR A 291 1.49 -14.79 -15.47
C THR A 291 2.97 -14.83 -15.12
N VAL A 292 3.74 -15.68 -15.81
CA VAL A 292 5.21 -15.74 -15.67
C VAL A 292 5.85 -14.36 -15.88
N TRP A 293 5.32 -13.58 -16.83
CA TRP A 293 5.80 -12.25 -17.15
C TRP A 293 5.42 -11.22 -16.10
N THR A 294 4.17 -11.21 -15.65
CA THR A 294 3.74 -10.22 -14.65
C THR A 294 4.34 -10.51 -13.28
N ARG A 295 4.68 -11.76 -12.93
CA ARG A 295 5.37 -12.13 -11.67
C ARG A 295 6.63 -11.32 -11.40
N TRP A 296 7.39 -10.93 -12.42
CA TRP A 296 8.53 -10.04 -12.23
C TRP A 296 8.12 -8.69 -11.63
N LEU A 297 7.00 -8.11 -12.08
CA LEU A 297 6.47 -6.85 -11.57
C LEU A 297 6.02 -7.00 -10.11
N TRP A 298 5.38 -8.11 -9.75
CA TRP A 298 5.05 -8.42 -8.34
C TRP A 298 6.31 -8.44 -7.45
N ARG A 299 7.41 -9.05 -7.93
CA ARG A 299 8.69 -9.09 -7.21
C ARG A 299 9.31 -7.71 -7.09
N LEU A 300 9.33 -6.96 -8.19
CA LEU A 300 9.86 -5.60 -8.23
C LEU A 300 9.14 -4.68 -7.22
N LEU A 301 7.83 -4.83 -7.10
CA LEU A 301 7.00 -4.05 -6.19
C LEU A 301 7.05 -4.56 -4.73
N GLY A 302 7.72 -5.69 -4.47
CA GLY A 302 7.88 -6.27 -3.14
C GLY A 302 6.62 -6.96 -2.59
N ILE A 303 5.67 -7.28 -3.46
CA ILE A 303 4.37 -7.90 -3.13
C ILE A 303 4.29 -9.35 -3.65
N ASP A 304 5.43 -9.97 -3.96
CA ASP A 304 5.56 -11.39 -4.29
C ASP A 304 5.84 -12.26 -3.03
N GLY A 305 5.88 -13.59 -3.15
CA GLY A 305 5.92 -14.54 -2.01
C GLY A 305 4.78 -15.60 -1.99
N ARG A 306 4.45 -16.12 -0.80
CA ARG A 306 3.50 -17.23 -0.58
C ARG A 306 2.12 -16.97 -1.20
N LEU A 307 1.54 -18.02 -1.80
CA LEU A 307 0.14 -18.05 -2.19
C LEU A 307 -0.67 -18.73 -1.07
N PRO A 308 -1.66 -18.06 -0.49
CA PRO A 308 -2.53 -18.69 0.50
C PRO A 308 -3.44 -19.74 -0.17
N ARG A 309 -3.84 -20.76 0.60
CA ARG A 309 -4.76 -21.83 0.18
C ARG A 309 -6.21 -21.35 0.14
N TYR A 310 -6.57 -20.43 1.03
CA TYR A 310 -7.90 -19.83 1.14
C TYR A 310 -7.76 -18.40 1.70
N ARG A 311 -8.80 -17.57 1.51
CA ARG A 311 -8.82 -16.17 1.97
C ARG A 311 -8.60 -16.08 3.49
N GLY A 312 -7.67 -15.22 3.91
CA GLY A 312 -7.38 -14.99 5.32
C GLY A 312 -6.54 -16.09 5.99
N GLU A 313 -5.94 -17.01 5.22
CA GLU A 313 -5.05 -18.03 5.77
C GLU A 313 -3.83 -17.38 6.45
N PRO A 314 -3.63 -17.56 7.77
CA PRO A 314 -2.47 -17.03 8.47
C PRO A 314 -1.18 -17.60 7.89
N ASP A 315 -0.16 -16.76 7.73
CA ASP A 315 1.18 -17.26 7.46
C ASP A 315 1.78 -17.85 8.74
N ARG A 316 1.92 -19.17 8.77
CA ARG A 316 2.56 -19.91 9.86
C ARG A 316 4.00 -20.30 9.53
N SER A 317 4.51 -19.90 8.35
CA SER A 317 5.91 -20.10 8.04
C SER A 317 6.75 -19.24 8.98
N GLN A 318 7.84 -19.80 9.50
CA GLN A 318 8.70 -19.02 10.38
C GLN A 318 9.21 -17.79 9.63
N PRO A 319 9.29 -16.62 10.30
CA PRO A 319 9.89 -15.43 9.71
C PRO A 319 11.26 -15.84 9.22
N CYS A 320 11.42 -15.93 7.90
CA CYS A 320 12.71 -16.28 7.37
C CYS A 320 13.62 -15.13 7.81
N THR A 321 14.62 -15.41 8.65
CA THR A 321 15.75 -14.53 8.95
C THR A 321 16.58 -14.38 7.65
N ARG A 322 15.93 -13.87 6.61
CA ARG A 322 16.45 -13.83 5.25
C ARG A 322 17.23 -12.54 5.11
N ASN A 323 18.40 -12.56 5.75
CA ASN A 323 19.54 -11.75 5.36
C ASN A 323 19.85 -11.95 3.85
N ARG A 324 19.42 -13.08 3.24
CA ARG A 324 19.55 -13.35 1.80
C ARG A 324 18.73 -12.44 0.88
N ALA A 325 17.63 -11.81 1.32
CA ALA A 325 16.83 -10.95 0.44
C ALA A 325 17.49 -9.58 0.19
N GLY A 326 18.13 -9.00 1.23
CA GLY A 326 18.96 -7.81 1.09
C GLY A 326 20.17 -8.10 0.19
N VAL A 327 20.83 -9.23 0.44
CA VAL A 327 21.94 -9.72 -0.38
C VAL A 327 21.52 -9.91 -1.85
N ALA A 328 20.36 -10.51 -2.13
CA ALA A 328 19.86 -10.69 -3.51
C ALA A 328 19.54 -9.38 -4.24
N VAL A 329 19.00 -8.36 -3.55
CA VAL A 329 18.76 -7.03 -4.16
C VAL A 329 20.07 -6.28 -4.38
N VAL A 330 21.02 -6.39 -3.46
CA VAL A 330 22.37 -5.83 -3.63
C VAL A 330 23.05 -6.46 -4.84
N TRP A 331 23.05 -7.80 -4.93
CA TRP A 331 23.63 -8.51 -6.07
C TRP A 331 22.91 -8.22 -7.39
N SER A 332 21.58 -8.06 -7.40
CA SER A 332 20.86 -7.75 -8.63
C SER A 332 21.17 -6.34 -9.15
N ARG A 333 21.39 -5.36 -8.26
CA ARG A 333 21.81 -4.01 -8.64
C ARG A 333 23.27 -3.95 -9.08
N ILE A 334 24.16 -4.68 -8.40
CA ILE A 334 25.55 -4.85 -8.83
C ILE A 334 25.59 -5.52 -10.21
N ALA A 335 24.82 -6.57 -10.41
CA ALA A 335 24.71 -7.25 -11.70
C ALA A 335 24.15 -6.31 -12.79
N ALA A 336 23.11 -5.51 -12.49
CA ALA A 336 22.57 -4.55 -13.44
C ALA A 336 23.61 -3.47 -13.83
N ALA A 337 24.37 -2.95 -12.87
CA ALA A 337 25.47 -2.02 -13.15
C ALA A 337 26.59 -2.70 -13.98
N GLY A 338 26.93 -3.96 -13.67
CA GLY A 338 27.89 -4.76 -14.43
C GLY A 338 27.43 -5.04 -15.87
N ILE A 339 26.16 -5.38 -16.07
CA ILE A 339 25.56 -5.58 -17.41
C ILE A 339 25.58 -4.27 -18.20
N ALA A 340 25.19 -3.14 -17.58
CA ALA A 340 25.25 -1.84 -18.24
C ALA A 340 26.70 -1.44 -18.62
N ALA A 341 27.68 -1.77 -17.79
CA ALA A 341 29.10 -1.56 -18.10
C ALA A 341 29.57 -2.46 -19.26
N ALA A 342 29.16 -3.72 -19.28
CA ALA A 342 29.45 -4.63 -20.39
C ALA A 342 28.81 -4.15 -21.71
N ILE A 343 27.56 -3.69 -21.66
CA ILE A 343 26.88 -3.07 -22.81
C ILE A 343 27.66 -1.83 -23.26
N ALA A 344 28.12 -0.97 -22.35
CA ALA A 344 28.92 0.20 -22.72
C ALA A 344 30.23 -0.19 -23.43
N MET A 345 30.93 -1.24 -22.96
CA MET A 345 32.17 -1.75 -23.57
C MET A 345 31.96 -2.35 -24.96
N VAL A 346 30.86 -3.06 -25.18
CA VAL A 346 30.61 -3.78 -26.45
C VAL A 346 29.90 -2.90 -27.47
N ALA A 347 28.94 -2.08 -27.04
CA ALA A 347 28.08 -1.30 -27.93
C ALA A 347 28.67 0.07 -28.32
N THR A 348 29.77 0.49 -27.69
CA THR A 348 30.38 1.80 -27.99
C THR A 348 31.91 1.74 -28.05
N PRO A 349 32.55 2.46 -28.98
CA PRO A 349 34.01 2.53 -29.07
C PRO A 349 34.65 3.30 -27.89
N VAL A 350 33.83 4.01 -27.11
CA VAL A 350 34.24 4.81 -25.95
C VAL A 350 33.82 4.19 -24.61
N GLY A 351 33.51 2.88 -24.58
CA GLY A 351 32.96 2.21 -23.41
C GLY A 351 33.76 2.39 -22.12
N LEU A 352 35.10 2.34 -22.21
CA LEU A 352 35.98 2.58 -21.06
C LEU A 352 35.82 4.01 -20.50
N ARG A 353 35.67 5.00 -21.37
CA ARG A 353 35.42 6.39 -20.98
C ARG A 353 34.05 6.52 -20.31
N ILE A 354 33.02 5.86 -20.82
CA ILE A 354 31.67 5.86 -20.22
C ILE A 354 31.72 5.30 -18.80
N ILE A 355 32.39 4.16 -18.58
CA ILE A 355 32.52 3.52 -17.27
C ILE A 355 33.26 4.44 -16.30
N THR A 356 34.40 5.00 -16.69
CA THR A 356 35.21 5.88 -15.83
C THR A 356 34.43 7.12 -15.40
N VAL A 357 33.71 7.74 -16.33
CA VAL A 357 32.90 8.94 -16.05
C VAL A 357 31.72 8.58 -15.15
N ALA A 358 31.04 7.44 -15.38
CA ALA A 358 29.96 6.96 -14.50
C ALA A 358 30.45 6.62 -13.08
N ALA A 359 31.62 5.98 -12.95
CA ALA A 359 32.24 5.69 -11.65
C ALA A 359 32.61 6.98 -10.89
N ALA A 360 33.19 7.97 -11.59
CA ALA A 360 33.47 9.28 -11.03
C ALA A 360 32.19 10.00 -10.58
N GLY A 361 31.14 9.97 -11.39
CA GLY A 361 29.82 10.54 -11.05
C GLY A 361 29.21 9.88 -9.80
N ALA A 362 29.29 8.55 -9.70
CA ALA A 362 28.84 7.82 -8.51
C ALA A 362 29.68 8.16 -7.27
N ALA A 363 31.00 8.31 -7.41
CA ALA A 363 31.89 8.71 -6.32
C ALA A 363 31.64 10.14 -5.83
N VAL A 364 31.37 11.10 -6.74
CA VAL A 364 31.00 12.48 -6.40
C VAL A 364 29.68 12.48 -5.61
N TRP A 365 28.68 11.73 -6.09
CA TRP A 365 27.39 11.58 -5.40
C TRP A 365 27.56 11.00 -3.99
N ALA A 366 28.36 9.94 -3.86
CA ALA A 366 28.67 9.30 -2.60
C ALA A 366 29.39 10.22 -1.62
N SER A 367 30.41 10.94 -2.09
CA SER A 367 31.22 11.85 -1.30
C SER A 367 30.38 13.01 -0.76
N TYR A 368 29.49 13.57 -1.58
CA TYR A 368 28.53 14.58 -1.15
C TYR A 368 27.67 14.08 0.02
N HIS A 369 27.11 12.87 -0.10
CA HIS A 369 26.26 12.29 0.94
C HIS A 369 27.03 11.90 2.21
N LEU A 370 28.26 11.40 2.08
CA LEU A 370 29.12 11.08 3.21
C LEU A 370 29.51 12.36 3.98
N LEU A 371 29.89 13.41 3.27
CA LEU A 371 30.24 14.71 3.85
C LEU A 371 29.04 15.35 4.56
N ARG A 372 27.86 15.32 3.93
CA ARG A 372 26.60 15.81 4.54
C ARG A 372 26.25 15.04 5.82
N THR A 373 26.47 13.73 5.82
CA THR A 373 26.25 12.90 7.02
C THR A 373 27.20 13.28 8.15
N ARG A 374 28.48 13.57 7.85
CA ARG A 374 29.48 13.99 8.84
C ARG A 374 29.23 15.40 9.41
N LEU A 375 28.75 16.33 8.60
CA LEU A 375 28.49 17.72 9.00
C LEU A 375 27.18 17.90 9.79
N GLY A 376 26.63 16.83 10.39
CA GLY A 376 25.38 16.90 11.15
C GLY A 376 24.13 17.19 10.31
N GLY A 377 24.26 17.21 8.97
CA GLY A 377 23.14 17.32 8.04
C GLY A 377 22.35 16.02 7.99
N VAL A 378 21.67 15.65 9.08
CA VAL A 378 20.82 14.46 9.08
C VAL A 378 19.68 14.66 8.09
N VAL A 379 19.69 13.80 7.08
CA VAL A 379 18.58 13.40 6.21
C VAL A 379 17.31 13.13 7.03
N GLY A 380 16.47 14.14 7.18
CA GLY A 380 15.16 14.08 7.82
C GLY A 380 14.26 15.18 7.29
N ASN A 381 13.24 14.84 6.50
CA ASN A 381 12.17 15.72 5.97
C ASN A 381 12.56 17.18 5.62
N GLN A 382 13.81 17.46 5.22
CA GLN A 382 14.21 18.80 4.81
C GLN A 382 13.45 19.18 3.53
N PRO A 383 13.11 20.48 3.36
CA PRO A 383 12.66 21.00 2.08
C PRO A 383 13.70 20.71 1.00
N PHE A 384 13.28 20.80 -0.25
CA PHE A 384 14.12 20.59 -1.42
C PHE A 384 15.51 21.23 -1.27
N GLU A 385 16.57 20.42 -1.41
CA GLU A 385 17.95 20.90 -1.26
C GLU A 385 18.53 21.23 -2.63
N TRP A 386 18.66 22.53 -2.94
CA TRP A 386 19.34 23.02 -4.14
C TRP A 386 20.72 22.40 -4.36
N PRO A 387 21.58 22.24 -3.34
CA PRO A 387 22.89 21.61 -3.53
C PRO A 387 22.79 20.16 -4.01
N ARG A 388 21.80 19.41 -3.52
CA ARG A 388 21.59 18.02 -3.93
C ARG A 388 21.14 17.94 -5.39
N LEU A 389 20.22 18.81 -5.81
CA LEU A 389 19.82 18.90 -7.22
C LEU A 389 21.02 19.30 -8.08
N ALA A 390 21.81 20.29 -7.65
CA ALA A 390 22.98 20.76 -8.40
C ALA A 390 23.99 19.63 -8.61
N VAL A 391 24.32 18.85 -7.57
CA VAL A 391 25.19 17.68 -7.70
C VAL A 391 24.58 16.64 -8.65
N TRP A 392 23.27 16.38 -8.57
CA TRP A 392 22.59 15.46 -9.48
C TRP A 392 22.64 15.93 -10.94
N ILE A 393 22.40 17.23 -11.18
CA ILE A 393 22.48 17.84 -12.51
C ILE A 393 23.91 17.74 -13.04
N VAL A 394 24.92 18.08 -12.25
CA VAL A 394 26.33 17.98 -12.67
C VAL A 394 26.68 16.55 -13.06
N VAL A 395 26.31 15.56 -12.23
CA VAL A 395 26.54 14.14 -12.53
C VAL A 395 25.81 13.72 -13.80
N CYS A 396 24.53 14.03 -13.96
CA CYS A 396 23.76 13.68 -15.16
C CYS A 396 24.28 14.39 -16.43
N SER A 397 24.55 15.68 -16.35
CA SER A 397 25.05 16.48 -17.47
C SER A 397 26.44 16.03 -17.92
N SER A 398 27.28 15.55 -16.99
CA SER A 398 28.59 14.96 -17.33
C SER A 398 28.49 13.65 -18.12
N MET A 399 27.34 12.94 -18.06
CA MET A 399 27.11 11.73 -18.84
C MET A 399 26.74 12.01 -20.30
N ILE A 400 26.12 13.16 -20.58
CA ILE A 400 25.66 13.53 -21.92
C ILE A 400 26.80 13.48 -22.95
N PRO A 401 27.95 14.17 -22.74
CA PRO A 401 29.08 14.10 -23.68
C PRO A 401 29.90 12.81 -23.58
N ALA A 402 29.73 12.01 -22.52
CA ALA A 402 30.51 10.79 -22.31
C ALA A 402 29.89 9.57 -23.02
N GLY A 403 28.56 9.43 -22.97
CA GLY A 403 27.89 8.22 -23.47
C GLY A 403 26.37 8.34 -23.62
N GLY A 404 25.80 9.55 -23.62
CA GLY A 404 24.36 9.79 -23.77
C GLY A 404 23.51 8.98 -22.78
N LEU A 405 22.46 8.33 -23.30
CA LEU A 405 21.53 7.52 -22.49
C LEU A 405 22.19 6.29 -21.83
N ILE A 406 23.19 5.68 -22.48
CA ILE A 406 23.91 4.53 -21.92
C ILE A 406 24.73 4.96 -20.70
N GLY A 407 25.42 6.10 -20.79
CA GLY A 407 26.13 6.70 -19.65
C GLY A 407 25.20 7.08 -18.50
N LEU A 408 24.03 7.68 -18.83
CA LEU A 408 23.03 8.05 -17.82
C LEU A 408 22.47 6.82 -17.10
N ALA A 409 22.14 5.76 -17.83
CA ALA A 409 21.66 4.51 -17.23
C ALA A 409 22.74 3.88 -16.33
N LEU A 410 23.99 3.86 -16.79
CA LEU A 410 25.10 3.29 -16.03
C LEU A 410 25.38 4.06 -14.73
N VAL A 411 25.38 5.40 -14.76
CA VAL A 411 25.62 6.19 -13.54
C VAL A 411 24.48 6.04 -12.53
N VAL A 412 23.23 5.97 -12.98
CA VAL A 412 22.08 5.73 -12.11
C VAL A 412 22.16 4.35 -11.46
N LEU A 413 22.45 3.30 -12.24
CA LEU A 413 22.60 1.94 -11.72
C LEU A 413 23.78 1.84 -10.74
N SER A 414 24.90 2.50 -11.04
CA SER A 414 26.08 2.56 -10.17
C SER A 414 25.78 3.26 -8.85
N ILE A 415 25.06 4.39 -8.88
CA ILE A 415 24.60 5.09 -7.67
C ILE A 415 23.65 4.22 -6.84
N LEU A 416 22.71 3.52 -7.48
CA LEU A 416 21.77 2.62 -6.80
C LEU A 416 22.46 1.40 -6.17
N ALA A 417 23.55 0.92 -6.76
CA ALA A 417 24.39 -0.13 -6.19
C ALA A 417 25.21 0.40 -5.00
N LEU A 418 25.81 1.59 -5.13
CA LEU A 418 26.63 2.19 -4.07
C LEU A 418 25.81 2.62 -2.84
N ALA A 419 24.56 3.06 -3.06
CA ALA A 419 23.68 3.52 -1.99
C ALA A 419 23.34 2.45 -0.94
N GLU A 420 23.46 1.17 -1.26
CA GLU A 420 23.25 0.08 -0.29
C GLU A 420 24.41 -0.07 0.71
N PHE A 421 25.62 0.33 0.33
CA PHE A 421 26.80 0.30 1.20
C PHE A 421 26.97 1.57 2.02
N MET A 422 26.09 2.56 1.82
CA MET A 422 26.13 3.85 2.51
C MET A 422 24.90 3.98 3.42
N PRO A 423 25.03 3.68 4.73
CA PRO A 423 23.90 3.71 5.67
C PRO A 423 23.20 5.09 5.83
N GLY A 424 23.80 6.17 5.30
CA GLY A 424 23.29 7.54 5.33
C GLY A 424 22.42 8.00 4.13
N LEU A 425 22.22 7.19 3.09
CA LEU A 425 21.50 7.56 1.85
C LEU A 425 19.99 7.22 1.80
#